data_AF-A0A2M8LDI3-F1
#
_entry.id   AF-A0A2M8LDI3-F1
#
_cell.length_a   1.000
_cell.length_b   1.000
_cell.length_c   1.000
_cell.angle_alpha   90.00
_cell.angle_beta   90.00
_cell.angle_gamma   90.00
#
_symmetry.space_group_name_H-M   'P 1'
#
loop_
_entity.id
_entity.type
_entity.pdbx_description
1 polymer ?
#
loop_
_entity_poly.entity_id
_entity_poly.type
_entity_poly.pdbx_seq_one_letter_code
_entity_poly.pdbx_strand_id
1 'polypeptide(L)'
;MKRRPCWYLRKTIFTVRFLIVSVKAMSRSKFIALAAMTLDGRIARKAGEFTNWTSAEDKAQLHRELDSADAIVVGRTTYTTAREALSKRRCIIFTRSTIVCKEENDLVTYLNPAVVGVEQFCKEKNYSRVAVLGGTETYTYFF
;
A
#
# COMPACT_ATOMS: atom_id res chain seq x y z
N MET A 1 65.97 -14.73 -45.81
CA MET A 1 66.83 -13.56 -45.55
C MET A 1 65.95 -12.40 -45.09
N LYS A 2 66.34 -11.74 -43.98
CA LYS A 2 65.79 -10.50 -43.38
C LYS A 2 64.44 -10.51 -42.62
N ARG A 3 64.58 -10.35 -41.30
CA ARG A 3 63.60 -9.90 -40.29
C ARG A 3 63.15 -8.46 -40.57
N ARG A 4 61.91 -8.10 -40.18
CA ARG A 4 61.61 -7.08 -39.14
C ARG A 4 60.09 -6.94 -38.85
N PRO A 5 59.71 -6.39 -37.67
CA PRO A 5 58.44 -6.63 -36.99
C PRO A 5 57.48 -5.43 -37.11
N CYS A 6 56.20 -5.59 -36.74
CA CYS A 6 55.43 -4.48 -36.18
C CYS A 6 54.26 -4.96 -35.32
N TRP A 7 54.15 -4.31 -34.17
CA TRP A 7 53.18 -4.47 -33.11
C TRP A 7 51.82 -3.91 -33.55
N TYR A 8 50.71 -4.53 -33.13
CA TYR A 8 49.58 -3.77 -32.59
C TYR A 8 48.68 -4.66 -31.72
N LEU A 9 48.78 -4.46 -30.41
CA LEU A 9 47.84 -4.96 -29.41
C LEU A 9 46.44 -4.44 -29.73
N ARG A 10 45.50 -5.33 -30.03
CA ARG A 10 44.07 -5.01 -29.95
C ARG A 10 43.69 -4.93 -28.48
N LYS A 11 43.64 -3.72 -27.94
CA LYS A 11 42.93 -3.45 -26.68
C LYS A 11 41.44 -3.58 -26.97
N THR A 12 40.86 -4.71 -26.56
CA THR A 12 39.40 -4.89 -26.49
C THR A 12 38.86 -3.91 -25.45
N ILE A 13 38.25 -2.83 -25.91
CA ILE A 13 37.53 -1.88 -25.05
C ILE A 13 36.24 -2.59 -24.63
N PHE A 14 36.24 -3.18 -23.44
CA PHE A 14 35.01 -3.56 -22.75
C PHE A 14 34.34 -2.27 -22.26
N THR A 15 33.40 -1.74 -23.04
CA THR A 15 32.55 -0.65 -22.59
C THR A 15 31.58 -1.20 -21.54
N VAL A 16 31.95 -1.10 -20.26
CA VAL A 16 31.02 -1.34 -19.15
C VAL A 16 29.99 -0.22 -19.19
N ARG A 17 28.83 -0.50 -19.79
CA ARG A 17 27.69 0.42 -19.80
C ARG A 17 27.07 0.38 -18.39
N PHE A 18 27.55 1.26 -17.52
CA PHE A 18 26.90 1.52 -16.22
C PHE A 18 25.48 2.00 -16.50
N LEU A 19 24.50 1.12 -16.29
CA LEU A 19 23.10 1.50 -16.20
C LEU A 19 22.95 2.21 -14.85
N ILE A 20 22.98 3.54 -14.86
CA ILE A 20 22.63 4.33 -13.68
C ILE A 20 21.11 4.18 -13.50
N VAL A 21 20.70 3.18 -12.73
CA VAL A 21 19.35 3.10 -12.19
C VAL A 21 19.27 4.19 -11.13
N SER A 22 18.57 5.27 -11.45
CA SER A 22 18.30 6.34 -10.48
C SER A 22 17.40 5.75 -9.38
N VAL A 23 18.00 5.36 -8.26
CA VAL A 23 17.26 4.94 -7.07
C VAL A 23 16.67 6.20 -6.46
N LYS A 24 15.42 6.52 -6.81
CA LYS A 24 14.67 7.58 -6.15
C LYS A 24 14.60 7.21 -4.66
N ALA A 25 15.10 8.09 -3.79
CA ALA A 25 15.04 7.88 -2.35
C ALA A 25 13.57 7.62 -1.94
N MET A 26 13.27 6.40 -1.51
CA MET A 26 11.92 6.01 -1.12
C MET A 26 11.56 6.72 0.20
N SER A 27 10.68 7.71 0.12
CA SER A 27 10.16 8.40 1.31
C SER A 27 9.40 7.41 2.19
N ARG A 28 9.57 7.49 3.51
CA ARG A 28 8.79 6.68 4.46
C ARG A 28 7.30 6.96 4.28
N SER A 29 6.49 5.91 4.08
CA SER A 29 5.03 6.01 4.00
C SER A 29 4.46 6.61 5.28
N LYS A 30 3.52 7.55 5.14
CA LYS A 30 2.75 8.12 6.26
C LYS A 30 1.43 7.37 6.37
N PHE A 31 1.20 6.75 7.52
CA PHE A 31 -0.06 6.06 7.84
C PHE A 31 -0.96 6.97 8.67
N ILE A 32 -2.23 7.11 8.27
CA ILE A 32 -3.19 8.03 8.89
C ILE A 32 -4.44 7.25 9.26
N ALA A 33 -4.71 7.13 10.56
CA ALA A 33 -5.96 6.57 11.04
C ALA A 33 -7.12 7.53 10.76
N LEU A 34 -8.18 7.02 10.13
CA LEU A 34 -9.43 7.73 9.93
C LEU A 34 -10.54 6.88 10.56
N ALA A 35 -11.20 7.40 11.57
CA ALA A 35 -12.28 6.71 12.28
C ALA A 35 -13.37 7.71 12.67
N ALA A 36 -14.63 7.31 12.49
CA ALA A 36 -15.74 7.88 13.23
C ALA A 36 -15.99 7.01 14.45
N MET A 37 -16.13 7.62 15.62
CA MET A 37 -16.35 6.91 16.88
C MET A 37 -17.48 7.54 17.68
N THR A 38 -18.17 6.72 18.45
CA THR A 38 -19.09 7.15 19.49
C THR A 38 -18.33 7.69 20.70
N LEU A 39 -19.03 8.33 21.64
CA LEU A 39 -18.43 8.91 22.85
C LEU A 39 -17.72 7.86 23.73
N ASP A 40 -18.18 6.61 23.71
CA ASP A 40 -17.56 5.46 24.38
C ASP A 40 -16.44 4.80 23.56
N GLY A 41 -16.00 5.42 22.46
CA GLY A 41 -14.86 4.97 21.66
C GLY A 41 -15.16 3.80 20.72
N ARG A 42 -16.44 3.47 20.47
CA ARG A 42 -16.81 2.40 19.55
C ARG A 42 -16.91 2.90 18.12
N ILE A 43 -16.42 2.10 17.18
CA ILE A 43 -16.51 2.36 15.72
C ILE A 43 -17.69 1.66 15.05
N ALA A 44 -18.31 0.70 15.75
CA ALA A 44 -19.51 -0.04 15.35
C ALA A 44 -20.18 -0.63 16.61
N ARG A 45 -21.51 -0.81 16.59
CA ARG A 45 -22.26 -1.51 17.64
C ARG A 45 -22.12 -3.03 17.52
N LYS A 46 -21.98 -3.54 16.29
CA LYS A 46 -21.75 -4.96 15.99
C LYS A 46 -20.88 -5.14 14.76
N ALA A 47 -20.27 -6.33 14.62
CA ALA A 47 -19.47 -6.67 13.46
C ALA A 47 -20.28 -6.52 12.15
N GLY A 48 -19.68 -5.89 11.14
CA GLY A 48 -20.29 -5.70 9.83
C GLY A 48 -21.37 -4.62 9.75
N GLU A 49 -21.57 -3.82 10.81
CA GLU A 49 -22.47 -2.67 10.75
C GLU A 49 -21.90 -1.56 9.86
N PHE A 50 -22.75 -1.02 8.98
CA PHE A 50 -22.41 0.15 8.17
C PHE A 50 -22.62 1.44 8.97
N THR A 51 -21.77 2.45 8.77
CA THR A 51 -21.78 3.73 9.50
C THR A 51 -22.85 4.68 8.97
N ASN A 52 -24.12 4.29 9.07
CA ASN A 52 -25.24 5.16 8.70
C ASN A 52 -25.57 6.23 9.75
N TRP A 53 -24.97 6.17 10.94
CA TRP A 53 -25.17 7.08 12.07
C TRP A 53 -24.29 8.35 12.03
N THR A 54 -23.33 8.43 11.11
CA THR A 54 -22.50 9.63 10.92
C THR A 54 -23.18 10.65 10.01
N SER A 55 -22.84 11.92 10.19
CA SER A 55 -23.37 13.03 9.40
C SER A 55 -22.94 12.95 7.92
N ALA A 56 -23.59 13.74 7.07
CA ALA A 56 -23.18 13.83 5.66
C ALA A 56 -21.81 14.52 5.53
N GLU A 57 -21.55 15.50 6.39
CA GLU A 57 -20.30 16.25 6.47
C GLU A 57 -19.13 15.34 6.86
N ASP A 58 -19.32 14.46 7.84
CA ASP A 58 -18.31 13.47 8.25
C ASP A 58 -17.96 12.54 7.08
N LYS A 59 -18.97 12.06 6.35
CA LYS A 59 -18.76 11.19 5.19
C LYS A 59 -18.06 11.93 4.07
N ALA A 60 -18.40 13.19 3.83
CA ALA A 60 -17.75 14.02 2.83
C ALA A 60 -16.27 14.30 3.17
N GLN A 61 -15.96 14.57 4.45
CA GLN A 61 -14.57 14.68 4.91
C GLN A 61 -13.83 13.36 4.76
N LEU A 62 -14.43 12.25 5.20
CA LEU A 62 -13.85 10.90 5.07
C LEU A 62 -13.50 10.58 3.62
N HIS A 63 -14.42 10.81 2.69
CA HIS A 63 -14.18 10.58 1.27
C HIS A 63 -13.07 11.45 0.71
N ARG A 64 -13.01 12.75 1.07
CA ARG A 64 -11.90 13.63 0.65
C ARG A 64 -10.56 13.12 1.15
N GLU A 65 -10.48 12.66 2.40
CA GLU A 65 -9.24 12.09 2.95
C GLU A 65 -8.86 10.79 2.22
N LEU A 66 -9.82 9.91 1.97
CA LEU A 66 -9.59 8.67 1.23
C LEU A 66 -9.17 8.91 -0.22
N ASP A 67 -9.74 9.90 -0.89
CA ASP A 67 -9.41 10.26 -2.28
C ASP A 67 -8.01 10.87 -2.40
N SER A 68 -7.49 11.45 -1.31
CA SER A 68 -6.12 11.98 -1.25
C SER A 68 -5.04 10.91 -1.02
N ALA A 69 -5.42 9.69 -0.64
CA ALA A 69 -4.49 8.63 -0.26
C ALA A 69 -4.05 7.80 -1.48
N ASP A 70 -2.78 7.37 -1.48
CA ASP A 70 -2.24 6.48 -2.51
C ASP A 70 -2.82 5.06 -2.40
N ALA A 71 -3.09 4.64 -1.16
CA ALA A 71 -3.71 3.38 -0.81
C ALA A 71 -4.48 3.47 0.52
N ILE A 72 -5.43 2.55 0.70
CA ILE A 72 -6.29 2.44 1.87
C ILE A 72 -6.11 1.06 2.48
N VAL A 73 -5.78 0.98 3.76
CA VAL A 73 -5.70 -0.27 4.50
C VAL A 73 -7.00 -0.49 5.26
N VAL A 74 -7.61 -1.65 5.04
CA VAL A 74 -8.88 -2.04 5.65
C VAL A 74 -8.91 -3.52 6.02
N GLY A 75 -9.71 -3.87 7.03
CA GLY A 75 -10.04 -5.25 7.33
C GLY A 75 -11.05 -5.83 6.34
N ARG A 76 -11.03 -7.14 6.12
CA ARG A 76 -11.95 -7.84 5.21
C ARG A 76 -13.44 -7.55 5.49
N THR A 77 -13.84 -7.53 6.76
CA THR A 77 -15.23 -7.25 7.14
C THR A 77 -15.62 -5.82 6.73
N THR A 78 -14.81 -4.83 7.07
CA THR A 78 -15.02 -3.43 6.69
C THR A 78 -15.11 -3.25 5.18
N TYR A 79 -14.20 -3.89 4.43
CA TYR A 79 -14.24 -3.85 2.97
C TYR A 79 -15.53 -4.46 2.41
N THR A 80 -16.01 -5.55 3.01
CA THR A 80 -17.27 -6.19 2.59
C THR A 80 -18.47 -5.28 2.87
N THR A 81 -18.53 -4.66 4.05
CA THR A 81 -19.62 -3.77 4.44
C THR A 81 -19.66 -2.49 3.60
N ALA A 82 -18.52 -1.90 3.26
CA ALA A 82 -18.42 -0.64 2.51
C ALA A 82 -17.91 -0.83 1.07
N ARG A 83 -18.18 -1.99 0.46
CA ARG A 83 -17.58 -2.42 -0.81
C ARG A 83 -17.77 -1.41 -1.94
N GLU A 84 -18.98 -0.94 -2.14
CA GLU A 84 -19.31 0.03 -3.20
C GLU A 84 -18.47 1.31 -3.10
N ALA A 85 -18.31 1.82 -1.89
CA ALA A 85 -17.51 3.02 -1.67
C ALA A 85 -16.01 2.77 -1.83
N LEU A 86 -15.52 1.58 -1.48
CA LEU A 86 -14.09 1.28 -1.43
C LEU A 86 -13.54 0.69 -2.73
N SER A 87 -14.34 -0.03 -3.52
CA SER A 87 -13.89 -0.72 -4.73
C SER A 87 -13.39 0.21 -5.84
N LYS A 88 -13.64 1.52 -5.71
CA LYS A 88 -13.13 2.56 -6.62
C LYS A 88 -11.74 3.10 -6.23
N ARG A 89 -11.13 2.59 -5.16
CA ARG A 89 -9.85 3.06 -4.60
C ARG A 89 -8.89 1.89 -4.40
N ARG A 90 -7.59 2.19 -4.38
CA ARG A 90 -6.56 1.18 -4.07
C ARG A 90 -6.70 0.73 -2.62
N CYS A 91 -7.15 -0.49 -2.41
CA CYS A 91 -7.39 -1.10 -1.11
C CYS A 91 -6.43 -2.25 -0.85
N ILE A 92 -5.76 -2.19 0.30
CA ILE A 92 -5.00 -3.27 0.91
C ILE A 92 -5.90 -3.88 1.99
N ILE A 93 -6.43 -5.07 1.70
CA ILE A 93 -7.40 -5.76 2.53
C ILE A 93 -6.67 -6.77 3.41
N PHE A 94 -6.65 -6.53 4.72
CA PHE A 94 -6.14 -7.48 5.68
C PHE A 94 -7.04 -8.72 5.77
N THR A 95 -6.44 -9.89 5.55
CA THR A 95 -7.12 -11.18 5.67
C THR A 95 -6.15 -12.28 6.07
N ARG A 96 -6.63 -13.23 6.88
CA ARG A 96 -5.91 -14.45 7.24
C ARG A 96 -6.08 -15.57 6.20
N SER A 97 -6.97 -15.40 5.23
CA SER A 97 -7.29 -16.43 4.23
C SER A 97 -6.27 -16.55 3.10
N THR A 98 -5.33 -15.60 2.98
CA THR A 98 -4.22 -15.69 2.03
C THR A 98 -2.95 -16.05 2.78
N ILE A 99 -2.08 -16.84 2.15
CA ILE A 99 -0.82 -17.25 2.78
C ILE A 99 0.12 -16.05 2.89
N VAL A 100 0.17 -15.21 1.85
CA VAL A 100 1.12 -14.08 1.77
C VAL A 100 0.39 -12.82 1.29
N CYS A 101 0.18 -12.72 -0.02
CA CYS A 101 -0.46 -11.60 -0.70
C CYS A 101 -1.18 -12.13 -1.95
N LYS A 102 -2.32 -11.55 -2.30
CA LYS A 102 -3.06 -11.85 -3.52
C LYS A 102 -3.61 -10.55 -4.10
N GLU A 103 -3.08 -10.14 -5.25
CA GLU A 103 -3.67 -9.06 -6.06
C GLU A 103 -4.87 -9.64 -6.81
N GLU A 104 -6.06 -9.06 -6.59
CA GLU A 104 -7.28 -9.45 -7.32
C GLU A 104 -7.43 -8.61 -8.59
N ASN A 105 -7.05 -7.34 -8.52
CA ASN A 105 -6.96 -6.39 -9.64
C ASN A 105 -6.07 -5.21 -9.25
N ASP A 106 -5.93 -4.21 -10.14
CA ASP A 106 -5.10 -3.02 -9.93
C ASP A 106 -5.49 -2.17 -8.70
N LEU A 107 -6.71 -2.32 -8.20
CA LEU A 107 -7.24 -1.60 -7.06
C LEU A 107 -7.35 -2.45 -5.79
N VAL A 108 -7.33 -3.78 -5.87
CA VAL A 108 -7.63 -4.64 -4.72
C VAL A 108 -6.52 -5.65 -4.49
N THR A 109 -5.90 -5.53 -3.31
CA THR A 109 -4.87 -6.45 -2.85
C THR A 109 -5.26 -7.04 -1.50
N TYR A 110 -5.33 -8.37 -1.40
CA TYR A 110 -5.47 -9.07 -0.13
C TYR A 110 -4.10 -9.35 0.46
N LEU A 111 -3.87 -8.95 1.70
CA LEU A 111 -2.59 -9.08 2.38
C LEU A 111 -2.77 -9.76 3.73
N ASN A 112 -1.89 -10.70 4.08
CA ASN A 112 -1.85 -11.27 5.41
C ASN A 112 -0.82 -10.53 6.27
N PRO A 113 -1.26 -9.66 7.20
CA PRO A 113 -0.36 -8.79 7.96
C PRO A 113 0.52 -9.56 8.96
N ALA A 114 0.21 -10.83 9.26
CA ALA A 114 1.04 -11.69 10.10
C ALA A 114 2.29 -12.23 9.38
N VAL A 115 2.29 -12.19 8.04
CA VAL A 115 3.36 -12.75 7.20
C VAL A 115 4.08 -11.65 6.43
N VAL A 116 3.35 -10.65 5.94
CA VAL A 116 3.90 -9.53 5.16
C VAL A 116 3.75 -8.24 5.95
N GLY A 117 4.85 -7.53 6.16
CA GLY A 117 4.83 -6.19 6.73
C GLY A 117 4.21 -5.18 5.75
N VAL A 118 3.11 -4.53 6.15
CA VAL A 118 2.41 -3.57 5.28
C VAL A 118 3.28 -2.37 4.91
N GLU A 119 4.18 -1.94 5.80
CA GLU A 119 5.11 -0.83 5.55
C GLU A 119 6.06 -1.14 4.39
N GLN A 120 6.62 -2.35 4.36
CA GLN A 120 7.51 -2.80 3.29
C GLN A 120 6.75 -2.92 1.97
N PHE A 121 5.54 -3.47 2.00
CA PHE A 121 4.67 -3.51 0.82
C PHE A 121 4.36 -2.12 0.27
N CYS A 122 4.00 -1.16 1.14
CA CYS A 122 3.73 0.22 0.73
C CYS A 122 4.99 0.90 0.17
N LYS A 123 6.16 0.61 0.73
CA LYS A 123 7.44 1.13 0.25
C LYS A 123 7.76 0.62 -1.16
N GLU A 124 7.59 -0.67 -1.41
CA GLU A 124 7.80 -1.29 -2.73
C GLU A 124 6.85 -0.73 -3.79
N LYS A 125 5.61 -0.44 -3.40
CA LYS A 125 4.59 0.18 -4.28
C LYS A 125 4.73 1.71 -4.40
N ASN A 126 5.70 2.32 -3.72
CA ASN A 126 5.90 3.78 -3.66
C ASN A 126 4.69 4.56 -3.13
N TYR A 127 3.94 3.98 -2.18
CA TYR A 127 2.84 4.68 -1.52
C TYR A 127 3.38 5.62 -0.45
N SER A 128 3.08 6.91 -0.59
CA SER A 128 3.55 7.97 0.29
C SER A 128 2.55 8.31 1.39
N ARG A 129 1.25 8.30 1.07
CA ARG A 129 0.14 8.57 1.99
C ARG A 129 -0.80 7.37 2.00
N VAL A 130 -0.91 6.71 3.14
CA VAL A 130 -1.74 5.52 3.33
C VAL A 130 -2.81 5.81 4.38
N ALA A 131 -4.07 5.71 4.00
CA ALA A 131 -5.19 5.86 4.92
C ALA A 131 -5.51 4.51 5.59
N VAL A 132 -5.72 4.51 6.90
CA VAL A 132 -6.13 3.33 7.68
C VAL A 132 -7.56 3.53 8.12
N LEU A 133 -8.51 2.79 7.53
CA LEU A 133 -9.95 3.01 7.69
C LEU A 133 -10.61 1.97 8.63
N GLY A 134 -9.83 1.10 9.26
CA GLY A 134 -10.31 0.07 10.19
C GLY A 134 -10.73 -1.24 9.52
N GLY A 135 -11.37 -2.19 10.21
CA GLY A 135 -11.92 -2.14 11.56
C GLY A 135 -10.91 -2.35 12.68
N THR A 136 -11.39 -2.77 13.86
CA THR A 136 -10.60 -2.82 15.11
C THR A 136 -9.26 -3.52 14.96
N GLU A 137 -9.23 -4.73 14.40
CA GLU A 137 -7.97 -5.48 14.18
C GLU A 137 -6.98 -4.73 13.28
N THR A 138 -7.48 -3.98 12.29
CA THR A 138 -6.64 -3.16 11.41
C THR A 138 -6.07 -1.97 12.16
N TYR A 139 -6.84 -1.31 13.03
CA TYR A 139 -6.29 -0.24 13.87
C TYR A 139 -5.24 -0.77 14.85
N THR A 140 -5.54 -1.87 15.55
CA THR A 140 -4.63 -2.53 16.50
C THR A 140 -3.31 -2.95 15.87
N TYR A 141 -3.29 -3.25 14.57
CA TYR A 141 -2.04 -3.55 13.88
C TYR A 141 -1.07 -2.35 13.83
N PHE A 142 -1.59 -1.12 13.78
CA PHE A 142 -0.78 0.10 13.65
C PHE A 142 -0.59 0.86 14.97
N PHE A 143 -1.55 0.79 15.90
CA PHE A 143 -1.63 1.60 17.12
C PHE A 143 -1.99 0.74 18.32
#